data_AF-A0A358NFT1-F1
#
_entry.id   AF-A0A358NFT1-F1
#
_cell.length_a   1.000
_cell.length_b   1.000
_cell.length_c   1.000
_cell.angle_alpha   90.00
_cell.angle_beta   90.00
_cell.angle_gamma   90.00
#
_symmetry.space_group_name_H-M   'P 1'
#
loop_
_entity.id
_entity.type
_entity.pdbx_description
1 polymer ?
#
loop_
_entity_poly.entity_id
_entity_poly.type
_entity_poly.pdbx_seq_one_letter_code
_entity_poly.pdbx_strand_id
1 'polypeptide(L)' 'PLNGADGLSRDVIIDLITRSYGENNTIIISTHLVNEIEKILDSVIFLKDGNLELFGNAEELRISHEKSIEGIYKEVYKNA' A
#
# COMPACT_ATOMS: atom_id res chain seq x y z
N PRO A 1 5.55 4.53 -6.03
CA PRO A 1 6.00 5.87 -6.48
C PRO A 1 7.15 6.51 -5.67
N LEU A 2 7.62 5.89 -4.58
CA LEU A 2 8.58 6.49 -3.63
C LEU A 2 10.04 6.02 -3.83
N ASN A 3 10.31 5.19 -4.84
CA ASN A 3 11.64 4.63 -5.07
C ASN A 3 12.61 5.73 -5.56
N GLY A 4 13.83 5.76 -5.01
CA GLY A 4 14.86 6.74 -5.36
C GLY A 4 14.69 8.14 -4.75
N ALA A 5 13.59 8.41 -4.05
CA ALA A 5 13.41 9.63 -3.26
C ALA A 5 14.20 9.56 -1.94
N ASP A 6 14.62 10.70 -1.39
CA ASP A 6 15.13 10.77 -0.01
C ASP A 6 13.97 10.87 1.01
N GLY A 7 14.27 10.81 2.31
CA GLY A 7 13.24 10.81 3.36
C GLY A 7 12.30 12.03 3.28
N LEU A 8 12.85 13.22 3.04
CA LEU A 8 12.06 14.46 2.94
C LEU A 8 11.17 14.45 1.69
N SER A 9 11.69 13.99 0.56
CA SER A 9 10.93 13.91 -0.69
C SER A 9 9.79 12.90 -0.59
N ARG A 10 9.97 11.80 0.13
CA ARG A 10 8.90 10.83 0.41
C ARG A 10 7.77 11.46 1.20
N ASP A 11 8.09 12.18 2.27
CA ASP A 11 7.11 12.86 3.11
C ASP A 11 6.28 13.85 2.29
N VAL A 12 6.93 14.60 1.39
CA VAL A 12 6.25 15.52 0.46
C VAL A 12 5.31 14.78 -0.48
N ILE A 13 5.74 13.65 -1.06
CA ILE A 13 4.88 12.86 -1.97
C ILE A 13 3.67 12.31 -1.21
N ILE A 14 3.85 11.80 0.00
CA ILE A 14 2.76 11.27 0.83
C ILE A 14 1.79 12.40 1.21
N ASP A 15 2.28 13.59 1.59
CA ASP A 15 1.46 14.76 1.87
C ASP A 15 0.64 15.18 0.63
N LEU A 16 1.26 15.20 -0.56
CA LEU A 16 0.58 15.51 -1.81
C LEU A 16 -0.53 14.50 -2.15
N ILE A 17 -0.27 13.21 -1.97
CA ILE A 17 -1.30 12.16 -2.15
C ILE A 17 -2.45 12.40 -1.18
N THR A 18 -2.13 12.67 0.09
CA THR A 18 -3.13 12.85 1.14
C THR A 18 -4.00 14.10 0.90
N ARG A 19 -3.39 15.19 0.46
CA ARG A 19 -4.14 16.41 0.08
C ARG A 19 -4.98 16.24 -1.16
N SER A 20 -4.64 15.28 -2.01
CA SER A 20 -5.39 14.97 -3.20
C SER A 20 -6.62 14.10 -2.90
N TYR A 21 -6.84 13.62 -1.67
CA TYR A 21 -8.08 12.91 -1.32
C TYR A 21 -9.31 13.80 -1.51
N GLY A 22 -10.37 13.22 -2.05
CA GLY A 22 -11.67 13.85 -2.20
C GLY A 22 -12.71 12.86 -2.71
N GLU A 23 -13.99 13.14 -2.48
CA GLU A 23 -15.09 12.22 -2.84
C GLU A 23 -15.18 11.93 -4.35
N ASN A 24 -14.58 12.78 -5.20
CA ASN A 24 -14.65 12.69 -6.66
C ASN A 24 -13.34 12.24 -7.31
N ASN A 25 -12.40 11.68 -6.54
CA ASN A 25 -11.14 11.21 -7.09
C ASN A 25 -10.80 9.79 -6.60
N THR A 26 -10.02 9.08 -7.41
CA THR A 26 -9.52 7.75 -7.08
C THR A 26 -8.04 7.73 -7.39
N ILE A 27 -7.24 7.36 -6.39
CA ILE A 27 -5.79 7.31 -6.49
C ILE A 27 -5.38 5.84 -6.47
N ILE A 28 -4.72 5.39 -7.53
CA ILE A 28 -4.14 4.04 -7.61
C ILE A 28 -2.63 4.15 -7.43
N ILE A 29 -2.11 3.47 -6.42
CA ILE A 29 -0.68 3.49 -6.08
C ILE A 29 -0.10 2.10 -6.27
N SER A 30 0.88 1.98 -7.16
CA SER A 30 1.74 0.80 -7.23
C SER A 30 3.06 1.08 -6.51
N THR A 31 3.40 0.24 -5.53
CA THR A 31 4.62 0.33 -4.76
C THR A 31 5.01 -1.03 -4.18
N HIS A 32 6.31 -1.22 -3.95
CA HIS A 32 6.84 -2.29 -3.09
C HIS A 32 7.23 -1.77 -1.70
N LEU A 33 7.23 -0.45 -1.50
CA LEU A 33 7.52 0.22 -0.22
C LEU A 33 6.24 0.31 0.62
N VAL A 34 5.70 -0.84 1.02
CA VAL A 34 4.39 -0.95 1.65
C VAL A 34 4.33 -0.21 3.00
N ASN A 35 5.36 -0.39 3.84
CA ASN A 35 5.46 0.23 5.16
C ASN A 35 5.33 1.77 5.11
N GLU A 36 5.85 2.41 4.06
CA GLU A 36 5.83 3.87 3.93
C GLU A 36 4.43 4.43 3.68
N ILE A 37 3.54 3.67 3.04
CA ILE A 37 2.21 4.15 2.64
C ILE A 37 1.07 3.46 3.38
N GLU A 38 1.35 2.45 4.19
CA GLU A 38 0.33 1.61 4.84
C GLU A 38 -0.76 2.41 5.56
N LYS A 39 -0.41 3.55 6.16
CA LYS A 39 -1.33 4.41 6.93
C LYS A 39 -2.35 5.17 6.07
N ILE A 40 -2.13 5.26 4.77
CA ILE A 40 -3.00 6.01 3.84
C ILE A 40 -3.75 5.06 2.87
N LEU A 41 -3.64 3.75 3.06
CA LEU A 41 -4.30 2.79 2.18
C LEU A 41 -5.72 2.50 2.65
N ASP A 42 -6.71 2.73 1.80
CA ASP A 42 -8.09 2.29 2.04
C ASP A 42 -8.32 0.84 1.59
N SER A 43 -7.73 0.46 0.46
CA SER A 43 -7.83 -0.88 -0.13
C SER A 43 -6.50 -1.32 -0.72
N VAL A 44 -6.23 -2.62 -0.66
CA VAL A 44 -4.96 -3.21 -1.09
C VAL A 44 -5.23 -4.33 -2.08
N ILE A 45 -4.46 -4.36 -3.17
CA ILE A 45 -4.42 -5.43 -4.17
C ILE A 45 -3.00 -5.98 -4.18
N PHE A 46 -2.85 -7.27 -3.88
CA PHE A 46 -1.60 -8.00 -4.03
C PHE A 46 -1.63 -8.83 -5.31
N LEU A 47 -0.68 -8.56 -6.21
CA LEU A 47 -0.55 -9.25 -7.49
C LEU A 47 0.74 -10.07 -7.51
N LYS A 48 0.66 -11.33 -7.94
CA LYS A 48 1.82 -12.22 -8.10
C LYS A 48 1.69 -13.03 -9.37
N ASP A 49 2.75 -13.03 -10.19
CA ASP A 49 2.81 -13.78 -11.45
C ASP A 49 1.59 -13.56 -12.38
N GLY A 50 1.07 -12.33 -12.39
CA GLY A 50 -0.10 -11.94 -13.19
C GLY A 50 -1.46 -12.32 -12.58
N ASN A 51 -1.49 -12.93 -11.40
CA ASN A 51 -2.69 -13.33 -10.69
C ASN A 51 -2.97 -12.42 -9.48
N LEU A 52 -4.26 -12.33 -9.13
CA LEU A 52 -4.72 -11.68 -7.91
C LEU A 52 -4.57 -12.66 -6.73
N GLU A 53 -3.66 -12.36 -5.82
CA GLU A 53 -3.43 -13.21 -4.63
C GLU A 53 -4.34 -12.82 -3.47
N LEU A 54 -4.52 -11.52 -3.26
CA LEU A 54 -5.32 -10.99 -2.16
C LEU A 54 -5.82 -9.58 -2.50
N PHE A 55 -7.07 -9.32 -2.13
CA PHE A 55 -7.71 -8.01 -2.28
C PHE A 55 -8.66 -7.75 -1.13
N GLY A 56 -8.67 -6.53 -0.61
CA GLY A 56 -9.63 -6.12 0.41
C GLY A 56 -9.35 -4.73 0.97
N ASN A 57 -10.23 -4.28 1.88
CA ASN A 57 -9.98 -3.10 2.70
C ASN A 57 -8.73 -3.32 3.56
N ALA A 58 -7.87 -2.31 3.66
CA ALA A 58 -6.60 -2.45 4.37
C ALA A 58 -6.80 -2.79 5.85
N GLU A 59 -7.73 -2.14 6.53
CA GLU A 59 -7.96 -2.36 7.96
C GLU A 59 -8.58 -3.73 8.24
N GLU A 60 -9.55 -4.16 7.42
CA GLU A 60 -10.13 -5.50 7.53
C GLU A 60 -9.07 -6.60 7.33
N LEU A 61 -8.17 -6.42 6.37
CA LEU A 61 -7.05 -7.35 6.15
C LEU A 61 -6.10 -7.38 7.36
N ARG A 62 -5.78 -6.22 7.94
CA ARG A 62 -4.93 -6.16 9.15
C ARG A 62 -5.54 -6.91 10.33
N ILE A 63 -6.83 -6.69 10.58
CA ILE A 63 -7.56 -7.31 11.69
C ILE A 63 -7.67 -8.83 11.47
N SER A 64 -8.09 -9.26 10.28
CA SER A 64 -8.30 -10.69 9.99
C SER A 64 -7.01 -11.52 9.94
N HIS A 65 -5.88 -10.91 9.54
CA HIS A 65 -4.57 -11.58 9.51
C HIS A 65 -3.73 -11.34 10.77
N GLU A 66 -4.19 -10.51 11.70
CA GLU A 66 -3.46 -10.07 12.91
C GLU A 66 -2.05 -9.52 12.59
N LYS A 67 -1.90 -8.82 11.46
CA LYS A 67 -0.62 -8.34 10.91
C LYS A 67 -0.74 -6.94 10.32
N SER A 68 0.39 -6.26 10.16
CA SER A 68 0.47 -5.08 9.28
C SER A 68 0.27 -5.47 7.82
N ILE A 69 -0.05 -4.51 6.96
CA ILE A 69 -0.10 -4.74 5.50
C ILE A 69 1.29 -5.16 5.00
N GLU A 70 2.37 -4.58 5.54
CA GLU A 70 3.73 -5.04 5.26
C GLU A 70 3.95 -6.51 5.67
N GLY A 71 3.38 -6.93 6.80
CA GLY A 71 3.44 -8.32 7.24
C GLY A 71 2.74 -9.26 6.26
N ILE A 72 1.52 -8.92 5.84
CA ILE A 72 0.75 -9.69 4.85
C ILE A 72 1.48 -9.73 3.52
N TYR A 73 2.01 -8.59 3.05
CA TYR A 73 2.86 -8.51 1.86
C TYR A 73 4.01 -9.52 1.92
N LYS A 74 4.78 -9.54 3.02
CA LYS A 74 5.89 -10.49 3.19
C LYS A 74 5.45 -11.95 3.12
N GLU A 75 4.22 -12.28 3.52
CA GLU A 75 3.70 -13.65 3.41
C GLU A 75 3.34 -14.03 1.98
N VAL A 76 2.65 -13.15 1.26
CA VAL A 76 2.28 -13.37 -0.16
C VAL A 76 3.54 -13.59 -1.02
N TYR A 77 4.59 -12.83 -0.76
CA TYR A 77 5.83 -12.85 -1.53
C TYR A 77 6.99 -13.64 -0.88
N LYS A 78 6.73 -14.42 0.18
CA LYS A 78 7.78 -15.15 0.93
C LYS A 78 8.61 -16.13 0.07
N ASN A 79 8.05 -16.56 -1.06
CA ASN A 79 8.66 -17.50 -2.02
C ASN A 79 8.74 -16.91 -3.44
N ALA A 80 8.79 -15.58 -3.57
CA ALA A 80 8.93 -14.89 -4.86
C ALA A 80 10.41 -14.62 -5.20
#